data_AF-A0A951C5E6-F1
#
_entry.id   AF-A0A951C5E6-F1
#
_cell.length_a   1.000
_cell.length_b   1.000
_cell.length_c   1.000
_cell.angle_alpha   90.00
_cell.angle_beta   90.00
_cell.angle_gamma   90.00
#
_symmetry.space_group_name_H-M   'P 1'
#
loop_
_entity.id
_entity.type
_entity.pdbx_description
1 polymer ?
#
loop_
_entity_poly.entity_id
_entity_poly.type
_entity_poly.pdbx_seq_one_letter_code
_entity_poly.pdbx_strand_id
1 'polypeptide(L)' 'MEVPFTAEQEAQLVRMARKSGTDAPHLVKDAALRLLEEDDRFRAAVREGIAQADRGEFIEEEEMDLRFEQMLRS' A
#
# COMPACT_ATOMS: atom_id res chain seq x y z
N MET A 1 -20.08 12.61 -4.63
CA MET A 1 -18.91 13.51 -4.66
C MET A 1 -18.44 13.54 -6.09
N GLU A 2 -18.29 14.73 -6.67
CA GLU A 2 -17.71 14.89 -8.01
C GLU A 2 -16.28 15.36 -7.85
N VAL A 3 -15.34 14.71 -8.53
CA VAL A 3 -13.92 15.05 -8.51
C VAL A 3 -13.54 15.45 -9.93
N PRO A 4 -13.30 16.75 -10.19
CA PRO A 4 -12.93 17.19 -11.53
C PRO A 4 -11.52 16.74 -11.87
N PHE A 5 -11.35 16.16 -13.06
CA PHE A 5 -10.06 15.83 -13.64
C PHE A 5 -9.74 16.81 -14.77
N THR A 6 -8.45 17.01 -15.04
CA THR A 6 -8.03 17.66 -16.29
C THR A 6 -8.26 16.72 -17.46
N ALA A 7 -8.40 17.27 -18.67
CA ALA A 7 -8.54 16.45 -19.88
C ALA A 7 -7.38 15.44 -20.08
N GLU A 8 -6.16 15.82 -19.65
CA GLU A 8 -5.01 14.93 -19.68
C GLU A 8 -5.15 13.76 -18.69
N GLN A 9 -5.60 14.04 -17.46
CA GLN A 9 -5.86 13.02 -16.45
C GLN A 9 -6.97 12.06 -16.90
N GLU A 10 -8.07 12.57 -17.45
CA GLU A 10 -9.14 11.73 -18.01
C GLU A 10 -8.62 10.84 -19.13
N ALA A 11 -7.84 11.40 -20.07
CA ALA A 11 -7.25 10.62 -21.15
C ALA A 11 -6.32 9.52 -20.61
N GLN A 12 -5.56 9.79 -19.55
CA GLN A 12 -4.72 8.79 -18.90
C GLN A 12 -5.53 7.69 -18.22
N LEU A 13 -6.56 8.05 -17.44
CA LEU A 13 -7.44 7.10 -16.77
C LEU A 13 -8.16 6.19 -17.77
N VAL A 14 -8.66 6.74 -18.88
CA VAL A 14 -9.29 5.96 -19.95
C VAL A 14 -8.29 4.99 -20.60
N ARG A 15 -7.05 5.42 -20.86
CA ARG A 15 -6.01 4.52 -21.39
C ARG A 15 -5.69 3.39 -20.42
N MET A 16 -5.57 3.68 -19.13
CA MET A 16 -5.30 2.68 -18.09
C MET A 16 -6.46 1.69 -17.97
N ALA A 17 -7.69 2.18 -17.90
CA ALA A 17 -8.88 1.35 -17.78
C ALA A 17 -9.01 0.35 -18.93
N ARG A 18 -8.80 0.81 -20.18
CA ARG A 18 -8.78 -0.06 -21.37
C ARG A 18 -7.74 -1.16 -21.27
N LYS A 19 -6.52 -0.86 -20.80
CA LYS A 19 -5.47 -1.87 -20.59
C LYS A 19 -5.86 -2.89 -19.52
N SER A 20 -6.60 -2.46 -18.51
CA SER A 20 -7.11 -3.30 -17.42
C SER A 20 -8.44 -3.99 -17.74
N GLY A 21 -8.99 -3.83 -18.95
CA GLY A 21 -10.26 -4.43 -19.35
C GLY A 21 -11.49 -3.87 -18.62
N THR A 22 -11.42 -2.65 -18.10
CA THR A 22 -12.49 -1.97 -17.36
C THR A 22 -12.74 -0.57 -17.93
N ASP A 23 -13.70 0.17 -17.37
CA ASP A 23 -13.92 1.59 -17.68
C ASP A 23 -13.27 2.52 -16.64
N ALA A 24 -13.12 3.79 -16.99
CA ALA A 24 -12.43 4.75 -16.13
C ALA A 24 -13.15 4.97 -14.79
N PRO A 25 -14.50 5.10 -14.71
CA PRO A 25 -15.20 5.19 -13.44
C PRO A 25 -14.95 3.99 -12.50
N HIS A 26 -15.01 2.76 -13.01
CA HIS A 26 -14.74 1.56 -12.22
C HIS A 26 -13.28 1.52 -11.75
N LEU A 27 -12.32 1.82 -12.64
CA LEU A 27 -10.90 1.90 -12.25
C LEU A 27 -10.66 2.90 -11.12
N VAL A 28 -11.26 4.10 -11.21
CA VAL A 28 -11.10 5.15 -10.19
C VAL A 28 -11.74 4.72 -8.87
N LYS A 29 -12.93 4.13 -8.92
CA LYS A 29 -13.62 3.60 -7.74
C LYS A 29 -12.78 2.52 -7.05
N ASP A 30 -12.27 1.56 -7.80
CA ASP A 30 -11.46 0.47 -7.26
C ASP A 30 -10.14 0.98 -6.68
N ALA A 31 -9.51 1.97 -7.31
CA ALA A 31 -8.33 2.62 -6.78
C ALA A 31 -8.61 3.34 -5.46
N ALA A 32 -9.72 4.06 -5.36
CA ALA A 32 -10.12 4.74 -4.12
C ALA A 32 -10.42 3.75 -2.98
N LEU A 33 -11.12 2.65 -3.27
CA LEU A 33 -11.39 1.60 -2.28
C LEU A 33 -10.11 0.90 -1.81
N ARG A 34 -9.22 0.59 -2.76
CA ARG A 34 -7.92 -0.02 -2.43
C ARG A 34 -7.09 0.88 -1.50
N LEU A 35 -7.10 2.19 -1.73
CA LEU A 35 -6.42 3.15 -0.85
C LEU A 35 -6.95 3.07 0.59
N LEU A 36 -8.27 2.95 0.78
CA LEU A 36 -8.85 2.83 2.12
C LEU A 36 -8.44 1.51 2.79
N GLU A 37 -8.50 0.40 2.05
CA GLU A 37 -8.08 -0.91 2.57
C GLU A 37 -6.59 -0.96 2.91
N GLU A 38 -5.76 -0.29 2.13
CA GLU A 38 -4.31 -0.16 2.38
C GLU A 38 -4.03 0.70 3.60
N ASP A 39 -4.70 1.84 3.79
CA ASP A 39 -4.56 2.67 4.98
C ASP A 39 -4.98 1.92 6.25
N ASP A 40 -6.09 1.18 6.20
CA ASP A 40 -6.56 0.37 7.32
C ASP A 40 -5.56 -0.73 7.68
N ARG A 41 -5.06 -1.48 6.68
CA ARG A 41 -4.03 -2.50 6.90
C ARG A 41 -2.73 -1.91 7.42
N PHE A 42 -2.27 -0.80 6.86
CA PHE A 42 -1.06 -0.12 7.29
C PHE A 42 -1.17 0.31 8.75
N ARG A 43 -2.26 0.99 9.13
CA ARG A 43 -2.49 1.43 10.51
C ARG A 43 -2.60 0.25 11.48
N ALA A 44 -3.26 -0.84 11.07
CA ALA A 44 -3.34 -2.04 11.88
C ALA A 44 -1.95 -2.64 12.14
N ALA A 45 -1.12 -2.77 11.10
CA ALA A 45 0.25 -3.28 11.22
C ALA A 45 1.13 -2.39 12.11
N VAL A 46 1.02 -1.06 11.97
CA VAL A 46 1.74 -0.11 12.83
C VAL A 46 1.35 -0.27 14.30
N ARG A 47 0.05 -0.37 14.60
CA ARG A 47 -0.42 -0.57 15.98
C ARG A 47 0.06 -1.89 16.57
N GLU A 48 0.08 -2.94 15.76
CA GLU A 48 0.61 -4.24 16.18
C GLU A 48 2.11 -4.13 16.51
N GLY A 49 2.91 -3.48 15.65
CA GLY A 49 4.33 -3.25 15.91
C GLY A 49 4.59 -2.42 17.19
N ILE A 50 3.76 -1.41 17.46
CA ILE A 50 3.82 -0.65 18.73
C ILE A 50 3.52 -1.57 19.92
N ALA A 51 2.45 -2.38 19.83
CA ALA A 51 2.09 -3.30 20.90
C ALA A 51 3.15 -4.39 21.14
N GLN A 52 3.85 -4.83 20.09
CA GLN A 52 5.01 -5.72 20.18
C GLN A 52 6.16 -5.03 20.92
N ALA A 53 6.50 -3.79 20.55
CA ALA A 53 7.53 -3.02 21.21
C ALA A 53 7.23 -2.79 22.71
N ASP A 54 5.97 -2.49 23.05
CA ASP A 54 5.52 -2.34 24.45
C ASP A 54 5.69 -3.63 25.27
N ARG A 55 5.62 -4.80 24.61
CA ARG A 55 5.89 -6.11 25.21
C ARG A 55 7.38 -6.50 25.19
N GLY A 56 8.25 -5.68 24.60
CA GLY A 56 9.67 -5.99 24.41
C GLY A 56 9.94 -6.97 23.26
N GLU A 57 8.98 -7.17 22.36
CA GLU A 57 9.10 -8.05 21.18
C GLU A 57 9.78 -7.32 20.01
N PHE A 58 10.97 -6.80 20.24
CA PHE A 58 11.83 -6.23 19.20
C PHE A 58 13.26 -6.77 19.34
N ILE A 59 14.05 -6.57 18.30
CA ILE A 59 15.49 -6.89 18.30
C ILE A 59 16.26 -5.60 18.05
N GLU A 60 17.49 -5.56 18.54
CA GLU A 60 18.42 -4.47 18.24
C GLU A 60 18.83 -4.50 16.77
N GLU A 61 19.26 -3.34 16.26
CA GLU A 61 19.64 -3.16 14.85
C GLU A 61 20.75 -4.13 14.44
N GLU A 62 21.77 -4.36 15.28
CA GLU A 62 22.86 -5.28 14.97
C GLU A 62 22.37 -6.72 14.82
N GLU A 63 21.37 -7.13 15.60
CA GLU A 63 20.78 -8.46 15.47
C GLU A 63 19.93 -8.56 14.18
N MET A 64 19.21 -7.50 13.82
CA MET A 64 18.44 -7.42 12.58
C MET A 64 19.33 -7.58 11.36
N ASP A 65 20.46 -6.87 11.32
CA ASP A 65 21.45 -6.94 10.25
C ASP A 65 22.01 -8.36 10.08
N LEU A 66 22.40 -8.99 11.19
CA LEU A 66 22.91 -10.36 11.16
C LEU A 66 21.89 -11.36 10.62
N ARG A 67 20.62 -11.23 11.00
CA ARG A 67 19.53 -12.09 10.49
C ARG A 67 19.31 -11.85 8.99
N PHE A 68 19.33 -10.60 8.54
CA PHE A 68 19.15 -10.26 7.14
C PHE A 68 20.30 -10.78 6.26
N GLU A 69 21.55 -10.62 6.69
CA GLU A 69 22.71 -11.17 6.00
C GLU A 69 22.68 -12.71 5.91
N GLN A 70 22.13 -13.40 6.92
CA GLN A 70 21.95 -14.85 6.87
C GLN A 70 20.94 -15.26 5.80
N MET A 71 19.80 -14.55 5.70
CA MET A 71 18.78 -14.81 4.68
C MET A 71 19.29 -14.59 3.25
N LEU A 72 20.15 -13.60 3.03
CA LEU A 72 20.74 -13.35 1.71
C LEU A 72 21.81 -14.37 1.29
N ARG A 73 22.39 -15.10 2.26
CA ARG A 73 23.39 -16.14 2.03
C ARG A 73 22.79 -17.54 1.83
N SER A 74 21.48 -17.71 2.06
CA SER A 74 20.73 -18.96 1.83
C SER A 74 20.11 -18.99 0.44
#